data_AF-A0A969TY07-F1
#
_entry.id   AF-A0A969TY07-F1
#
_cell.length_a   1.000
_cell.length_b   1.000
_cell.length_c   1.000
_cell.angle_alpha   90.00
_cell.angle_beta   90.00
_cell.angle_gamma   90.00
#
_symmetry.space_group_name_H-M   'P 1'
#
loop_
_entity.id
_entity.type
_entity.pdbx_description
1 polymer ?
#
loop_
_entity_poly.entity_id
_entity_poly.type
_entity_poly.pdbx_seq_one_letter_code
_entity_poly.pdbx_strand_id
1 'polypeptide(L)'
;MGVLKAEQLQLLFQMNLHQVYKLFEVTSGWFMFEVLSSDKTTNNLATPWLEMTGNSMRATEVTLFALRLVKNWTGFFDKLPDLNSALRPLVRQVPFRLDTQELELWQLADEITSLDEMAFKLKRASDSIQKTAFRLIITGLVEEVFQDLPTNGMPAQFLQPKPLSPAVIAQEAASKTIGQSPRYANANREKPVTISANPDSNFGKSPDTSGSIIKNLISFLRNKW
;
A
#
# COMPACT_ATOMS: atom_id res chain seq x y z
N MET A 1 12.35 -38.38 28.57
CA MET A 1 11.90 -37.52 27.46
C MET A 1 10.41 -37.72 27.30
N GLY A 2 9.59 -36.77 27.76
CA GLY A 2 8.14 -36.85 27.59
C GLY A 2 7.76 -36.45 26.18
N VAL A 3 7.08 -37.34 25.44
CA VAL A 3 6.52 -37.01 24.12
C VAL A 3 5.29 -36.13 24.37
N LEU A 4 5.27 -34.93 23.77
CA LEU A 4 4.11 -34.03 23.86
C LEU A 4 2.90 -34.68 23.19
N LYS A 5 1.74 -34.61 23.86
CA LYS A 5 0.47 -35.07 23.28
C LYS A 5 0.00 -34.06 22.23
N ALA A 6 -0.84 -34.52 21.29
CA ALA A 6 -1.40 -33.67 20.23
C ALA A 6 -2.09 -32.40 20.78
N GLU A 7 -2.83 -32.52 21.88
CA GLU A 7 -3.48 -31.39 22.57
C GLU A 7 -2.48 -30.34 23.07
N GLN A 8 -1.31 -30.77 23.55
CA GLN A 8 -0.26 -29.89 24.04
C GLN A 8 0.43 -29.15 22.88
N LEU A 9 0.62 -29.82 21.74
CA LEU A 9 1.13 -29.20 20.51
C LEU A 9 0.15 -28.17 19.94
N GLN A 10 -1.14 -28.47 20.00
CA GLN A 10 -2.19 -27.52 19.61
C GLN A 10 -2.19 -26.30 20.54
N LEU A 11 -2.11 -26.50 21.86
CA LEU A 11 -2.03 -25.41 22.81
C LEU A 11 -0.80 -24.52 22.56
N LEU A 12 0.37 -25.13 22.35
CA LEU A 12 1.60 -24.39 22.05
C LEU A 12 1.46 -23.57 20.76
N PHE A 13 0.85 -24.15 19.72
CA PHE A 13 0.56 -23.43 18.48
C PHE A 13 -0.37 -22.22 18.70
N GLN A 14 -1.43 -22.38 19.49
CA GLN A 14 -2.34 -21.28 19.83
C GLN A 14 -1.65 -20.16 20.62
N MET A 15 -0.74 -20.52 21.54
CA MET A 15 0.06 -19.54 22.28
C MET A 15 0.97 -18.73 21.34
N ASN A 16 1.60 -19.38 20.36
CA ASN A 16 2.42 -18.69 19.36
C ASN A 16 1.58 -17.78 18.46
N LEU A 17 0.37 -18.21 18.03
CA LEU A 17 -0.55 -17.36 17.27
C LEU A 17 -0.96 -16.10 18.04
N HIS A 18 -1.16 -16.20 19.36
CA HIS A 18 -1.50 -15.04 20.17
C HIS A 18 -0.40 -13.96 20.14
N GLN A 19 0.88 -14.35 20.06
CA GLN A 19 1.98 -13.40 19.89
C GLN A 19 1.91 -12.70 18.53
N VAL A 20 1.57 -13.43 17.47
CA VAL A 20 1.39 -12.86 16.12
C VAL A 20 0.23 -11.86 16.09
N TYR A 21 -0.89 -12.15 16.77
CA TYR A 21 -2.03 -11.22 16.82
C TYR A 21 -1.67 -9.88 17.44
N LYS A 22 -0.79 -9.86 18.45
CA LYS A 22 -0.32 -8.61 19.07
C LYS A 22 0.42 -7.70 18.10
N LEU A 23 1.04 -8.26 17.05
CA LEU A 23 1.76 -7.46 16.06
C LEU A 23 0.83 -6.53 15.26
N PHE A 24 -0.46 -6.86 15.17
CA PHE A 24 -1.45 -6.02 14.49
C PHE A 24 -1.87 -4.79 15.31
N GLU A 25 -1.56 -4.76 16.61
CA GLU A 25 -1.78 -3.59 17.47
C GLU A 25 -0.55 -2.66 17.52
N VAL A 26 0.58 -3.09 16.96
CA VAL A 26 1.82 -2.30 16.92
C VAL A 26 1.71 -1.23 15.83
N THR A 27 1.82 0.04 16.23
CA THR A 27 1.71 1.19 15.31
C THR A 27 3.03 1.57 14.64
N SER A 28 4.16 1.26 15.29
CA SER A 28 5.50 1.54 14.79
C SER A 28 6.48 0.48 15.27
N GLY A 29 7.47 0.17 14.44
CA GLY A 29 8.47 -0.83 14.77
C GLY A 29 9.64 -0.75 13.79
N TRP A 30 10.80 -1.18 14.27
CA TRP A 30 12.00 -1.32 13.45
C TRP A 30 12.20 -2.80 13.17
N PHE A 31 12.26 -3.16 11.90
CA PHE A 31 12.52 -4.53 11.47
C PHE A 31 13.92 -4.61 10.92
N MET A 32 14.72 -5.50 11.47
CA MET A 32 16.03 -5.84 10.94
C MET A 32 15.93 -7.15 10.17
N PHE A 33 16.18 -7.09 8.87
CA PHE A 33 16.20 -8.28 8.02
C PHE A 33 17.62 -8.82 8.02
N GLU A 34 17.83 -9.90 8.77
CA GLU A 34 19.11 -10.59 8.75
C GLU A 34 19.10 -11.68 7.67
N VAL A 35 20.17 -11.71 6.87
CA VAL A 35 20.38 -12.79 5.90
C VAL A 35 20.86 -14.01 6.68
N LEU A 36 20.08 -15.08 6.62
CA LEU A 36 20.49 -16.41 7.08
C LEU A 36 21.64 -16.90 6.18
N SER A 37 22.85 -16.46 6.49
CA SER A 37 24.04 -16.89 5.79
C SER A 37 24.26 -18.38 6.08
N SER A 38 24.53 -19.16 5.04
CA SER A 38 24.76 -20.62 5.13
C SER A 38 26.00 -21.00 5.94
N ASP A 39 26.79 -20.01 6.35
CA ASP A 39 27.90 -20.19 7.26
C ASP A 39 27.40 -20.38 8.70
N LYS A 40 27.44 -21.63 9.15
CA LYS A 40 27.10 -22.09 10.51
C LYS A 40 27.91 -21.40 11.63
N THR A 41 28.91 -20.58 11.32
CA THR A 41 29.83 -20.05 12.35
C THR A 41 29.53 -18.64 12.84
N THR A 42 28.69 -17.84 12.16
CA THR A 42 28.59 -16.40 12.50
C THR A 42 27.20 -15.91 12.91
N ASN A 43 26.10 -16.62 12.59
CA ASN A 43 24.77 -16.10 12.89
C ASN A 43 23.97 -16.98 13.88
N ASN A 44 23.64 -16.42 15.04
CA ASN A 44 22.87 -17.06 16.12
C ASN A 44 21.38 -17.21 15.80
N LEU A 45 20.93 -16.87 14.58
CA LEU A 45 19.57 -17.15 14.11
C LEU A 45 19.47 -18.61 13.68
N ALA A 46 19.53 -19.52 14.66
CA ALA A 46 19.07 -20.87 14.45
C ALA A 46 17.58 -20.82 14.11
N THR A 47 17.16 -21.52 13.04
CA THR A 47 15.74 -21.75 12.76
C THR A 47 15.07 -22.24 14.05
N PRO A 48 13.91 -21.69 14.45
CA PRO A 48 13.28 -22.02 15.73
C PRO A 48 12.60 -23.39 15.64
N TRP A 49 13.41 -24.45 15.50
CA TRP A 49 12.96 -25.84 15.38
C TRP A 49 12.09 -26.25 16.56
N LEU A 50 12.31 -25.64 17.73
CA LEU A 50 11.55 -25.91 18.95
C LEU A 50 10.13 -25.31 18.92
N GLU A 51 9.89 -24.29 18.10
CA GLU A 51 8.57 -23.68 17.92
C GLU A 51 7.75 -24.35 16.81
N MET A 52 8.37 -25.23 16.01
CA MET A 52 7.70 -25.98 14.95
C MET A 52 6.87 -27.11 15.53
N THR A 53 5.58 -26.86 15.74
CA THR A 53 4.64 -27.82 16.33
C THR A 53 4.05 -28.83 15.34
N GLY A 54 4.35 -28.69 14.04
CA GLY A 54 3.70 -29.44 12.95
C GLY A 54 2.29 -28.96 12.60
N ASN A 55 1.68 -28.10 13.43
CA ASN A 55 0.44 -27.40 13.10
C ASN A 55 0.74 -26.20 12.20
N SER A 56 -0.15 -25.93 11.25
CA SER A 56 -0.03 -24.79 10.35
C SER A 56 -1.38 -24.13 10.11
N MET A 57 -1.33 -22.83 9.80
CA MET A 57 -2.48 -22.01 9.48
C MET A 57 -2.09 -21.06 8.36
N ARG A 58 -3.00 -20.80 7.42
CA ARG A 58 -2.68 -19.92 6.28
C ARG A 58 -2.47 -18.50 6.78
N ALA A 59 -1.47 -17.81 6.25
CA ALA A 59 -1.17 -16.43 6.64
C ALA A 59 -2.37 -15.49 6.43
N THR A 60 -3.15 -15.71 5.36
CA THR A 60 -4.39 -14.96 5.10
C THR A 60 -5.45 -15.18 6.19
N GLU A 61 -5.57 -16.42 6.66
CA GLU A 61 -6.50 -16.77 7.73
C GLU A 61 -6.04 -16.17 9.08
N VAL A 62 -4.75 -16.29 9.40
CA VAL A 62 -4.14 -15.64 10.57
C VAL A 62 -4.37 -14.13 10.53
N THR A 63 -4.20 -13.51 9.36
CA THR A 63 -4.42 -12.07 9.15
C THR A 63 -5.87 -11.68 9.40
N LEU A 64 -6.82 -12.48 8.89
CA LEU A 64 -8.25 -12.25 9.15
C LEU A 64 -8.56 -12.29 10.65
N PHE A 65 -8.11 -13.34 11.34
CA PHE A 65 -8.33 -13.49 12.77
C PHE A 65 -7.67 -12.38 13.57
N ALA A 66 -6.44 -12.00 13.23
CA ALA A 66 -5.74 -10.92 13.89
C ALA A 66 -6.52 -9.59 13.78
N LEU A 67 -6.99 -9.25 12.57
CA LEU A 67 -7.77 -8.05 12.33
C LEU A 67 -9.14 -8.06 13.04
N ARG A 68 -9.75 -9.22 13.27
CA ARG A 68 -10.96 -9.32 14.11
C ARG A 68 -10.70 -9.00 15.59
N LEU A 69 -9.47 -9.23 16.06
CA LEU A 69 -9.08 -9.01 17.45
C LEU A 69 -8.55 -7.59 17.73
N VAL A 70 -8.26 -6.80 16.68
CA VAL A 70 -7.78 -5.42 16.81
C VAL A 70 -8.82 -4.57 17.55
N LYS A 71 -8.44 -4.07 18.72
CA LYS A 71 -9.29 -3.17 19.52
C LYS A 71 -9.18 -1.73 19.06
N ASN A 72 -7.95 -1.29 18.75
CA ASN A 72 -7.69 0.08 18.34
C ASN A 72 -7.50 0.18 16.82
N TRP A 73 -8.48 0.77 16.15
CA TRP A 73 -8.47 0.96 14.71
C TRP A 73 -7.84 2.28 14.25
N THR A 74 -7.30 3.09 15.17
CA THR A 74 -6.74 4.41 14.82
C THR A 74 -5.64 4.35 13.77
N GLY A 75 -4.78 3.33 13.81
CA GLY A 75 -3.72 3.13 12.82
C GLY A 75 -4.19 2.69 11.43
N PHE A 76 -5.48 2.40 11.28
CA PHE A 76 -6.07 1.91 10.03
C PHE A 76 -7.10 2.88 9.42
N PHE A 77 -7.49 3.97 10.10
CA PHE A 77 -8.55 4.87 9.61
C PHE A 77 -8.26 5.40 8.21
N ASP A 78 -7.03 5.82 7.94
CA ASP A 78 -6.61 6.34 6.63
C ASP A 78 -6.52 5.25 5.55
N LYS A 79 -6.73 3.98 5.92
CA LYS A 79 -6.65 2.81 5.04
C LYS A 79 -7.99 2.10 4.89
N LEU A 80 -9.02 2.56 5.60
CA LEU A 80 -10.36 2.03 5.43
C LEU A 80 -10.90 2.42 4.04
N PRO A 81 -11.65 1.53 3.38
CA PRO A 81 -12.22 1.82 2.07
C PRO A 81 -13.26 2.95 2.16
N ASP A 82 -13.40 3.73 1.09
CA ASP A 82 -14.37 4.84 1.02
C ASP A 82 -15.80 4.27 1.08
N LEU A 83 -16.71 4.92 1.80
CA LEU A 83 -18.11 4.54 1.85
C LEU A 83 -18.81 4.58 0.49
N ASN A 84 -18.33 5.45 -0.40
CA ASN A 84 -18.82 5.55 -1.77
C ASN A 84 -18.14 4.58 -2.74
N SER A 85 -17.13 3.83 -2.29
CA SER A 85 -16.53 2.77 -3.09
C SER A 85 -17.42 1.53 -3.11
N ALA A 86 -17.25 0.71 -4.15
CA ALA A 86 -17.84 -0.61 -4.25
C ALA A 86 -16.78 -1.70 -4.04
N LEU A 87 -17.23 -2.94 -3.84
CA LEU A 87 -16.35 -4.10 -3.69
C LEU A 87 -16.48 -5.04 -4.89
N ARG A 88 -15.35 -5.46 -5.45
CA ARG A 88 -15.27 -6.53 -6.45
C ARG A 88 -14.80 -7.84 -5.82
N PRO A 89 -15.52 -8.96 -5.98
CA PRO A 89 -15.07 -10.27 -5.51
C PRO A 89 -13.89 -10.77 -6.35
N LEU A 90 -12.82 -11.23 -5.69
CA LEU A 90 -11.63 -11.78 -6.34
C LEU A 90 -11.65 -13.31 -6.44
N VAL A 91 -12.44 -13.96 -5.59
CA VAL A 91 -12.55 -15.42 -5.51
C VAL A 91 -13.99 -15.87 -5.69
N ARG A 92 -14.17 -17.05 -6.27
CA ARG A 92 -15.50 -17.67 -6.41
C ARG A 92 -15.98 -18.38 -5.13
N GLN A 93 -15.03 -18.85 -4.32
CA GLN A 93 -15.29 -19.58 -3.08
C GLN A 93 -14.30 -19.14 -2.02
N VAL A 94 -14.78 -18.92 -0.80
CA VAL A 94 -13.94 -18.52 0.32
C VAL A 94 -13.20 -19.75 0.87
N PRO A 95 -11.85 -19.73 0.96
CA PRO A 95 -11.07 -20.89 1.37
C PRO A 95 -10.97 -21.10 2.89
N PHE A 96 -11.63 -20.26 3.69
CA PHE A 96 -11.61 -20.28 5.15
C PHE A 96 -12.93 -19.73 5.72
N ARG A 97 -13.10 -19.82 7.05
CA ARG A 97 -14.36 -19.45 7.71
C ARG A 97 -14.50 -17.93 7.90
N LEU A 98 -15.55 -17.37 7.31
CA LEU A 98 -16.00 -16.00 7.56
C LEU A 98 -16.99 -15.97 8.74
N ASP A 99 -17.01 -14.85 9.44
CA ASP A 99 -18.12 -14.53 10.33
C ASP A 99 -19.35 -14.11 9.52
N THR A 100 -20.52 -14.08 10.16
CA THR A 100 -21.81 -13.76 9.55
C THR A 100 -21.77 -12.46 8.74
N GLN A 101 -21.24 -11.39 9.34
CA GLN A 101 -21.17 -10.08 8.67
C GLN A 101 -20.18 -10.07 7.50
N GLU A 102 -19.08 -10.81 7.60
CA GLU A 102 -18.08 -10.91 6.53
C GLU A 102 -18.63 -11.70 5.34
N LEU A 103 -19.37 -12.77 5.62
CA LEU A 103 -20.03 -13.57 4.59
C LEU A 103 -21.12 -12.76 3.89
N GLU A 104 -21.98 -12.08 4.65
CA GLU A 104 -23.03 -11.19 4.13
C GLU A 104 -22.44 -10.11 3.21
N LEU A 105 -21.36 -9.46 3.66
CA LEU A 105 -20.72 -8.40 2.88
C LEU A 105 -20.03 -8.95 1.62
N TRP A 106 -19.36 -10.10 1.72
CA TRP A 106 -18.74 -10.76 0.56
C TRP A 106 -19.77 -11.19 -0.50
N GLN A 107 -20.96 -11.63 -0.07
CA GLN A 107 -22.05 -11.99 -0.97
C GLN A 107 -22.68 -10.79 -1.69
N LEU A 108 -22.64 -9.61 -1.07
CA LEU A 108 -23.14 -8.36 -1.67
C LEU A 108 -22.13 -7.68 -2.60
N ALA A 109 -20.87 -8.13 -2.62
CA ALA A 109 -19.84 -7.57 -3.49
C ALA A 109 -20.15 -7.86 -4.97
N ASP A 110 -20.59 -6.83 -5.69
CA ASP A 110 -21.06 -6.89 -7.07
C ASP A 110 -20.43 -5.80 -7.96
N GLU A 111 -19.40 -5.11 -7.46
CA GLU A 111 -18.72 -3.97 -8.10
C GLU A 111 -19.57 -2.70 -8.28
N ILE A 112 -20.86 -2.72 -7.92
CA ILE A 112 -21.85 -1.68 -8.27
C ILE A 112 -22.51 -1.10 -7.02
N THR A 113 -22.81 -1.92 -6.02
CA THR A 113 -23.37 -1.46 -4.75
C THR A 113 -22.26 -0.79 -3.94
N SER A 114 -22.49 0.44 -3.46
CA SER A 114 -21.51 1.13 -2.60
C SER A 114 -21.51 0.55 -1.18
N LEU A 115 -20.43 0.74 -0.43
CA LEU A 115 -20.35 0.31 0.97
C LEU A 115 -21.44 0.96 1.86
N ASP A 116 -21.84 2.20 1.58
CA ASP A 116 -22.94 2.87 2.29
C ASP A 116 -24.29 2.19 2.01
N GLU A 117 -24.56 1.85 0.75
CA GLU A 117 -25.76 1.09 0.38
C GLU A 117 -25.75 -0.31 1.01
N MET A 118 -24.59 -0.98 1.07
CA MET A 118 -24.45 -2.26 1.78
C MET A 118 -24.73 -2.10 3.27
N ALA A 119 -24.24 -1.03 3.91
CA ALA A 119 -24.50 -0.74 5.32
C ALA A 119 -26.00 -0.55 5.59
N PHE A 120 -26.69 0.17 4.69
CA PHE A 120 -28.13 0.34 4.75
C PHE A 120 -28.88 -1.00 4.58
N LYS A 121 -28.53 -1.81 3.56
CA LYS A 121 -29.15 -3.12 3.31
C LYS A 121 -28.98 -4.08 4.48
N LEU A 122 -27.79 -4.13 5.07
CA LEU A 122 -27.46 -4.99 6.21
C LEU A 122 -27.95 -4.43 7.56
N LYS A 123 -28.44 -3.17 7.59
CA LYS A 123 -28.84 -2.45 8.82
C LYS A 123 -27.71 -2.42 9.86
N ARG A 124 -26.48 -2.16 9.41
CA ARG A 124 -25.29 -2.08 10.25
C ARG A 124 -24.64 -0.70 10.14
N ALA A 125 -23.86 -0.32 11.14
CA ALA A 125 -23.13 0.94 11.11
C ALA A 125 -22.07 0.94 10.01
N SER A 126 -21.93 2.06 9.30
CA SER A 126 -20.98 2.27 8.20
C SER A 126 -19.54 1.96 8.61
N ASP A 127 -19.11 2.36 9.80
CA ASP A 127 -17.78 2.03 10.37
C ASP A 127 -17.55 0.51 10.50
N SER A 128 -18.57 -0.24 10.91
CA SER A 128 -18.48 -1.70 11.02
C SER A 128 -18.33 -2.36 9.65
N ILE A 129 -19.04 -1.84 8.65
CA ILE A 129 -18.94 -2.30 7.26
C ILE A 129 -17.57 -1.97 6.67
N GLN A 130 -17.06 -0.75 6.86
CA GLN A 130 -15.72 -0.36 6.39
C GLN A 130 -14.63 -1.25 6.99
N LYS A 131 -14.67 -1.50 8.31
CA LYS A 131 -13.73 -2.42 8.98
C LYS A 131 -13.82 -3.84 8.41
N THR A 132 -15.02 -4.28 8.06
CA THR A 132 -15.26 -5.60 7.47
C THR A 132 -14.74 -5.68 6.04
N ALA A 133 -15.05 -4.66 5.23
CA ALA A 133 -14.53 -4.51 3.89
C ALA A 133 -12.99 -4.50 3.90
N PHE A 134 -12.37 -3.73 4.80
CA PHE A 134 -10.92 -3.71 4.98
C PHE A 134 -10.35 -5.11 5.27
N ARG A 135 -10.98 -5.88 6.16
CA ARG A 135 -10.58 -7.28 6.43
C ARG A 135 -10.65 -8.15 5.18
N LEU A 136 -11.72 -8.04 4.39
CA LEU A 136 -11.90 -8.80 3.15
C LEU A 136 -10.87 -8.39 2.07
N ILE A 137 -10.51 -7.11 2.00
CA ILE A 137 -9.50 -6.57 1.06
C ILE A 137 -8.12 -7.10 1.40
N ILE A 138 -7.67 -6.95 2.65
CA ILE A 138 -6.33 -7.37 3.08
C ILE A 138 -6.15 -8.89 2.95
N THR A 139 -7.23 -9.66 3.13
CA THR A 139 -7.20 -11.12 2.98
C THR A 139 -7.32 -11.58 1.53
N GLY A 140 -7.48 -10.66 0.58
CA GLY A 140 -7.52 -10.93 -0.85
C GLY A 140 -8.82 -11.57 -1.33
N LEU A 141 -9.93 -11.40 -0.59
CA LEU A 141 -11.24 -11.92 -0.99
C LEU A 141 -11.98 -10.97 -1.93
N VAL A 142 -11.76 -9.68 -1.75
CA VAL A 142 -12.35 -8.61 -2.55
C VAL A 142 -11.30 -7.53 -2.85
N GLU A 143 -11.57 -6.68 -3.82
CA GLU A 143 -10.85 -5.43 -4.06
C GLU A 143 -11.79 -4.24 -4.01
N GLU A 144 -11.25 -3.08 -3.66
CA GLU A 144 -11.97 -1.80 -3.66
C GLU A 144 -12.01 -1.21 -5.07
N VAL A 145 -13.19 -0.81 -5.52
CA VAL A 145 -13.43 -0.17 -6.81
C VAL A 145 -14.05 1.20 -6.58
N PHE A 146 -13.38 2.25 -7.04
CA PHE A 146 -13.92 3.60 -7.00
C PHE A 146 -14.91 3.77 -8.14
N GLN A 147 -16.12 4.20 -7.81
CA GLN A 147 -17.10 4.56 -8.81
C GLN A 147 -16.73 5.94 -9.35
N ASP A 148 -16.22 5.97 -10.58
CA ASP A 148 -16.01 7.23 -11.27
C ASP A 148 -17.32 8.03 -11.25
N LEU A 149 -17.26 9.26 -10.77
CA LEU A 149 -18.32 10.24 -10.97
C LEU A 149 -18.75 10.19 -12.44
N PRO A 150 -20.04 10.19 -12.78
CA PRO A 150 -20.46 10.14 -14.17
C PRO A 150 -19.84 11.33 -14.92
N THR A 151 -18.84 11.04 -15.76
CA THR A 151 -18.27 11.97 -16.74
C THR A 151 -19.28 12.32 -17.85
N ASN A 152 -20.49 11.79 -17.77
CA ASN A 152 -21.63 12.12 -18.60
C ASN A 152 -22.36 13.34 -18.04
N GLY A 153 -21.75 14.52 -18.18
CA GLY A 153 -22.41 15.78 -17.78
C GLY A 153 -21.56 17.04 -17.83
N MET A 154 -20.26 16.96 -18.07
CA MET A 154 -19.47 18.16 -18.37
C MET A 154 -19.64 18.48 -19.87
N PRO A 155 -20.35 19.55 -20.27
CA PRO A 155 -20.31 19.98 -21.66
C PRO A 155 -18.85 20.28 -22.04
N ALA A 156 -18.47 19.88 -23.25
CA ALA A 156 -17.13 20.04 -23.83
C ALA A 156 -16.72 21.50 -24.09
N GLN A 157 -17.03 22.43 -23.19
CA GLN A 157 -16.73 23.86 -23.31
C GLN A 157 -15.53 24.29 -22.45
N PHE A 158 -15.03 23.45 -21.53
CA PHE A 158 -13.89 23.80 -20.68
C PHE A 158 -12.53 23.27 -21.15
N LEU A 159 -12.47 22.62 -22.32
CA LEU A 159 -11.21 22.18 -22.95
C LEU A 159 -10.87 22.94 -24.24
N GLN A 160 -11.30 24.19 -24.37
CA GLN A 160 -10.70 25.08 -25.36
C GLN A 160 -9.51 25.82 -24.72
N PRO A 161 -8.26 25.61 -25.17
CA PRO A 161 -7.23 26.60 -24.93
C PRO A 161 -7.69 27.89 -25.62
N LYS A 162 -7.96 28.92 -24.82
CA LYS A 162 -8.24 30.28 -25.30
C LYS A 162 -7.13 30.66 -26.30
N PRO A 163 -7.43 30.94 -27.57
CA PRO A 163 -6.39 31.39 -28.49
C PRO A 163 -5.84 32.72 -27.96
N LEU A 164 -4.52 32.76 -27.77
CA LEU A 164 -3.81 34.00 -27.45
C LEU A 164 -4.06 35.00 -28.58
N SER A 165 -4.72 36.11 -28.23
CA SER A 165 -4.92 37.23 -29.13
C SER A 165 -3.56 37.80 -29.56
N PRO A 166 -3.33 38.07 -30.87
CA PRO A 166 -2.07 38.65 -31.38
C PRO A 166 -1.70 40.02 -30.81
N ALA A 167 -2.55 40.64 -30.00
CA ALA A 167 -2.36 42.01 -29.51
C ALA A 167 -1.27 42.18 -28.44
N VAL A 168 -0.73 41.10 -27.85
CA VAL A 168 0.31 41.21 -26.79
C VAL A 168 1.74 41.27 -27.36
N ILE A 169 1.96 40.87 -28.62
CA ILE A 169 3.30 40.83 -29.21
C ILE A 169 3.77 42.23 -29.69
N ALA A 170 2.88 43.25 -29.71
CA ALA A 170 3.19 44.55 -30.29
C ALA A 170 3.53 45.67 -29.29
N GLN A 171 3.68 45.41 -27.99
CA GLN A 171 3.95 46.47 -26.99
C GLN A 171 5.34 46.43 -26.34
N GLU A 172 6.18 45.46 -26.67
CA GLU A 172 7.55 45.36 -26.14
C GLU A 172 8.61 45.51 -27.24
N ALA A 173 8.37 46.43 -28.18
CA ALA A 173 9.32 46.74 -29.25
C ALA A 173 9.32 48.24 -29.60
N ALA A 174 9.29 49.12 -28.59
CA ALA A 174 9.66 50.52 -28.79
C ALA A 174 9.91 51.24 -27.46
N SER A 175 11.09 51.06 -26.87
CA SER A 175 11.77 52.12 -26.12
C SER A 175 13.21 51.74 -25.77
N LYS A 176 14.14 52.60 -26.20
CA LYS A 176 15.55 52.78 -25.79
C LYS A 176 16.66 52.02 -26.54
N THR A 177 17.05 52.62 -27.67
CA THR A 177 18.46 52.87 -28.06
C THR A 177 18.94 54.09 -27.22
N ILE A 178 20.15 54.23 -26.66
CA ILE A 178 21.48 54.41 -27.28
C ILE A 178 22.58 54.37 -26.18
N GLY A 179 23.73 53.76 -26.53
CA GLY A 179 25.08 54.15 -26.08
C GLY A 179 25.75 53.22 -25.05
N GLN A 180 26.99 52.76 -25.15
CA GLN A 180 28.14 52.98 -26.05
C GLN A 180 29.08 51.75 -25.92
N SER A 181 29.84 51.46 -26.98
CA SER A 181 30.95 50.47 -27.09
C SER A 181 32.27 51.04 -26.49
N PRO A 182 33.47 50.38 -26.49
CA PRO A 182 33.94 49.28 -27.38
C PRO A 182 34.90 48.17 -26.82
N ARG A 183 35.04 47.08 -27.61
CA ARG A 183 36.24 46.26 -28.02
C ARG A 183 37.22 45.72 -26.93
N TYR A 184 37.73 44.48 -26.95
CA TYR A 184 38.57 43.75 -27.93
C TYR A 184 38.32 42.21 -27.81
N ALA A 185 38.14 41.42 -28.89
CA ALA A 185 39.14 40.69 -29.69
C ALA A 185 40.25 39.93 -28.91
N ASN A 186 40.20 38.58 -28.85
CA ASN A 186 41.20 37.72 -29.51
C ASN A 186 40.96 36.20 -29.36
N ALA A 187 41.49 35.49 -30.34
CA ALA A 187 41.29 34.07 -30.64
C ALA A 187 42.41 33.15 -30.14
N ASN A 188 42.09 31.85 -30.17
CA ASN A 188 42.93 30.66 -30.45
C ASN A 188 43.51 29.81 -29.29
N ARG A 189 43.19 28.50 -29.42
CA ARG A 189 44.01 27.27 -29.22
C ARG A 189 44.40 26.94 -27.76
N GLU A 190 44.16 25.76 -27.20
CA GLU A 190 44.50 24.37 -27.62
C GLU A 190 43.66 23.30 -26.86
N LYS A 191 43.51 22.10 -27.46
CA LYS A 191 43.15 20.82 -26.81
C LYS A 191 44.47 20.11 -26.39
N PRO A 192 44.55 19.20 -25.38
CA PRO A 192 43.86 17.88 -25.37
C PRO A 192 43.44 17.33 -23.95
N VAL A 193 42.35 16.53 -23.82
CA VAL A 193 42.32 15.05 -23.52
C VAL A 193 42.84 14.75 -22.08
N THR A 194 42.15 14.20 -21.05
CA THR A 194 41.13 13.14 -20.89
C THR A 194 40.52 13.15 -19.46
N ILE A 195 39.19 13.02 -19.37
CA ILE A 195 38.32 12.20 -18.48
C ILE A 195 38.88 11.85 -17.07
N SER A 196 38.31 12.41 -15.98
CA SER A 196 37.21 11.90 -15.11
C SER A 196 37.60 10.65 -14.28
N ALA A 197 37.36 10.49 -12.97
CA ALA A 197 36.35 11.04 -12.07
C ALA A 197 36.77 10.91 -10.59
N ASN A 198 36.38 11.90 -9.77
CA ASN A 198 35.89 11.81 -8.38
C ASN A 198 35.55 13.25 -7.93
N PRO A 199 34.79 13.52 -6.85
CA PRO A 199 33.85 12.69 -6.09
C PRO A 199 32.54 13.45 -5.71
N ASP A 200 31.67 12.76 -4.99
CA ASP A 200 30.75 13.26 -3.94
C ASP A 200 29.52 14.15 -4.22
N SER A 201 28.53 13.84 -3.37
CA SER A 201 27.42 14.67 -2.87
C SER A 201 26.14 14.74 -3.71
N ASN A 202 25.09 14.06 -3.21
CA ASN A 202 23.84 14.71 -2.79
C ASN A 202 22.78 13.65 -2.42
N PHE A 203 22.66 13.32 -1.14
CA PHE A 203 21.47 12.66 -0.60
C PHE A 203 20.56 13.71 0.04
N GLY A 204 19.56 14.12 -0.72
CA GLY A 204 18.44 14.92 -0.27
C GLY A 204 17.23 14.61 -1.12
N LYS A 205 16.31 13.78 -0.60
CA LYS A 205 14.85 13.89 -0.71
C LYS A 205 14.19 12.63 -0.12
N SER A 206 13.34 12.87 0.87
CA SER A 206 12.37 11.91 1.40
C SER A 206 11.35 11.53 0.31
N PRO A 207 10.99 10.24 0.19
CA PRO A 207 9.74 9.84 -0.44
C PRO A 207 8.73 9.39 0.61
N ASP A 208 7.48 9.78 0.42
CA ASP A 208 6.31 9.33 1.17
C ASP A 208 6.18 7.78 1.13
N THR A 209 6.52 7.11 2.23
CA THR A 209 6.65 5.64 2.29
C THR A 209 5.34 4.92 2.65
N SER A 210 4.29 5.62 3.05
CA SER A 210 3.10 4.99 3.64
C SER A 210 2.22 4.22 2.64
N GLY A 211 2.20 4.64 1.36
CA GLY A 211 1.43 3.96 0.30
C GLY A 211 2.12 2.72 -0.29
N SER A 212 3.43 2.56 -0.07
CA SER A 212 4.24 1.48 -0.66
C SER A 212 4.12 0.17 0.11
N ILE A 213 3.96 0.23 1.44
CA ILE A 213 3.99 -0.96 2.30
C ILE A 213 2.74 -1.84 2.09
N ILE A 214 1.55 -1.24 1.96
CA ILE A 214 0.31 -2.02 1.73
C ILE A 214 0.35 -2.69 0.35
N LYS A 215 0.81 -1.97 -0.68
CA LYS A 215 0.94 -2.52 -2.04
C LYS A 215 1.97 -3.67 -2.09
N ASN A 216 3.07 -3.54 -1.33
CA ASN A 216 4.08 -4.60 -1.19
C ASN A 216 3.55 -5.80 -0.39
N LEU A 217 2.74 -5.57 0.66
CA LEU A 217 2.13 -6.65 1.43
C LEU A 217 1.08 -7.41 0.61
N ILE A 218 0.21 -6.69 -0.10
CA ILE A 218 -0.82 -7.28 -0.97
C ILE A 218 -0.16 -8.07 -2.11
N SER A 219 0.90 -7.55 -2.73
CA SER A 219 1.63 -8.28 -3.77
C SER A 219 2.41 -9.48 -3.23
N PHE A 220 2.99 -9.40 -2.04
CA PHE A 220 3.64 -10.53 -1.36
C PHE A 220 2.65 -11.66 -1.05
N LEU A 221 1.46 -11.33 -0.53
CA LEU A 221 0.42 -12.33 -0.27
C LEU A 221 -0.11 -12.97 -1.55
N ARG A 222 -0.07 -12.25 -2.68
CA ARG A 222 -0.51 -12.72 -4.00
C ARG A 222 0.51 -13.64 -4.68
N ASN A 223 1.80 -13.37 -4.56
CA ASN A 223 2.87 -14.10 -5.28
C ASN A 223 3.30 -15.43 -4.64
N LYS A 224 2.61 -15.92 -3.60
CA LYS A 224 2.93 -17.19 -2.93
C LYS A 224 2.07 -18.40 -3.32
N TRP A 225 1.34 -18.34 -4.44
CA TRP A 225 0.57 -19.45 -4.98
C TRP A 225 0.65 -19.52 -6.50
#